data_AF-A0A0L0S518-F1
#
_entry.id   AF-A0A0L0S518-F1
#
_cell.length_a   1.000
_cell.length_b   1.000
_cell.length_c   1.000
_cell.angle_alpha   90.00
_cell.angle_beta   90.00
_cell.angle_gamma   90.00
#
_symmetry.space_group_name_H-M   'P 1'
#
loop_
_entity.id
_entity.type
_entity.pdbx_description
1 polymer ?
#
loop_
_entity_poly.entity_id
_entity_poly.type
_entity_poly.pdbx_seq_one_letter_code
_entity_poly.pdbx_strand_id
1 'polypeptide(L)'
;MHPAGSPSKGPHLTLRRIRAAGAADPVLALAWCQRVITDLGYNHFARVFFPINKRASARSLATTARAMVALQLPIKCLEAVVLGAWLTAALTDVPRVPVAFKTAVDLPGAPKRVYRHIVLAVAVPTAEGERWGALGLSRRRELMDKPVQFKSLAALLSEYIEAYGPQYVSYGGT
;
A
#
# COMPACT_ATOMS: atom_id res chain seq x y z
N MET A 1 39.69 22.27 2.21
CA MET A 1 38.78 22.17 3.37
C MET A 1 37.35 22.38 2.87
N HIS A 2 36.61 21.29 2.65
CA HIS A 2 35.17 21.32 2.38
C HIS A 2 34.46 20.65 3.55
N PRO A 3 33.41 21.24 4.15
CA PRO A 3 32.67 20.55 5.20
C PRO A 3 31.72 19.55 4.53
N ALA A 4 32.06 18.27 4.60
CA ALA A 4 31.15 17.18 4.25
C ALA A 4 30.13 17.00 5.39
N GLY A 5 29.08 17.82 5.35
CA GLY A 5 27.88 17.62 6.15
C GLY A 5 26.78 17.02 5.27
N SER A 6 26.59 15.71 5.32
CA SER A 6 25.29 15.11 5.02
C SER A 6 24.96 14.13 6.12
N PRO A 7 23.99 14.44 7.02
CA PRO A 7 23.56 13.46 7.99
C PRO A 7 22.81 12.38 7.20
N SER A 8 23.37 11.16 7.22
CA SER A 8 22.64 9.94 6.90
C SER A 8 21.34 9.93 7.69
N LYS A 9 20.23 10.37 7.06
CA LYS A 9 18.88 10.34 7.62
C LYS A 9 18.39 8.89 7.55
N GLY A 10 18.93 8.06 8.45
CA GLY A 10 18.66 6.62 8.46
C GLY A 10 17.18 6.28 8.70
N PRO A 11 16.75 5.04 8.36
CA PRO A 11 15.37 4.55 8.50
C PRO A 11 14.80 4.62 9.93
N HIS A 12 15.68 4.75 10.93
CA HIS A 12 15.31 4.88 12.34
C HIS A 12 14.68 6.24 12.69
N LEU A 13 15.03 7.32 11.99
CA LEU A 13 14.40 8.64 12.16
C LEU A 13 12.97 8.66 11.60
N THR A 14 12.75 7.90 10.53
CA THR A 14 11.47 7.79 9.83
C THR A 14 10.39 7.16 10.70
N LEU A 15 10.66 5.99 11.29
CA LEU A 15 9.68 5.30 12.15
C LEU A 15 9.41 6.04 13.48
N ARG A 16 10.42 6.70 14.07
CA ARG A 16 10.23 7.52 15.28
C ARG A 16 9.30 8.71 15.03
N ARG A 17 9.42 9.35 13.86
CA ARG A 17 8.52 10.43 13.44
C ARG A 17 7.10 9.94 13.20
N ILE A 18 6.92 8.77 12.58
CA ILE A 18 5.59 8.14 12.42
C ILE A 18 4.97 7.83 13.78
N ARG A 19 5.74 7.28 14.72
CA ARG A 19 5.24 6.97 16.07
C ARG A 19 4.79 8.22 16.82
N ALA A 20 5.55 9.32 16.72
CA ALA A 20 5.19 10.58 17.38
C ALA A 20 4.01 11.28 16.70
N ALA A 21 3.92 11.27 15.37
CA ALA A 21 2.82 11.90 14.63
C ALA A 21 1.52 11.07 14.66
N GLY A 22 1.63 9.74 14.59
CA GLY A 22 0.48 8.83 14.52
C GLY A 22 -0.22 8.59 15.85
N ALA A 23 0.42 8.87 16.98
CA ALA A 23 -0.24 8.87 18.29
C ALA A 23 -1.26 10.02 18.43
N ALA A 24 -1.06 11.14 17.71
CA ALA A 24 -1.96 12.28 17.76
C ALA A 24 -2.98 12.27 16.61
N ASP A 25 -2.57 11.86 15.41
CA ASP A 25 -3.43 11.79 14.24
C ASP A 25 -3.06 10.58 13.34
N PRO A 26 -3.75 9.43 13.49
CA PRO A 26 -3.49 8.25 12.67
C PRO A 26 -3.80 8.48 11.19
N VAL A 27 -4.74 9.36 10.85
CA VAL A 27 -5.10 9.65 9.45
C VAL A 27 -3.98 10.42 8.77
N LEU A 28 -3.42 11.43 9.45
CA LEU A 28 -2.26 12.17 8.95
C LEU A 28 -1.02 11.27 8.81
N ALA A 29 -0.80 10.36 9.77
CA ALA A 29 0.29 9.39 9.68
C ALA A 29 0.13 8.44 8.49
N LEU A 30 -1.08 7.95 8.22
CA LEU A 30 -1.39 7.13 7.04
C LEU A 30 -1.17 7.90 5.74
N ALA A 31 -1.60 9.17 5.67
CA ALA A 31 -1.35 10.04 4.51
C ALA A 31 0.15 10.24 4.28
N TRP A 32 0.96 10.37 5.34
CA TRP A 32 2.41 10.41 5.23
C TRP A 32 2.99 9.08 4.73
N CYS A 33 2.48 7.94 5.22
CA CYS A 33 2.91 6.62 4.73
C CYS A 33 2.62 6.46 3.24
N GLN A 34 1.44 6.90 2.78
CA GLN A 34 1.10 6.87 1.37
C GLN A 34 2.02 7.75 0.53
N ARG A 35 2.40 8.94 1.02
CA ARG A 35 3.38 9.79 0.33
C ARG A 35 4.71 9.07 0.12
N VAL A 36 5.25 8.40 1.15
CA VAL A 36 6.47 7.60 1.01
C VAL A 36 6.32 6.49 -0.05
N ILE A 37 5.18 5.81 -0.09
CA ILE A 37 4.90 4.78 -1.10
C ILE A 37 4.84 5.39 -2.51
N THR A 38 4.14 6.51 -2.66
CA THR A 38 3.96 7.20 -3.94
C THR A 38 5.28 7.79 -4.46
N ASP A 39 6.13 8.36 -3.60
CA ASP A 39 7.40 8.99 -3.96
C ASP A 39 8.39 8.00 -4.59
N LEU A 40 8.29 6.70 -4.26
CA LEU A 40 9.09 5.65 -4.92
C LEU A 40 8.69 5.45 -6.39
N GLY A 41 7.45 5.76 -6.76
CA GLY A 41 6.90 5.60 -8.10
C GLY A 41 6.55 4.15 -8.47
N TYR A 42 5.64 4.00 -9.43
CA TYR A 42 5.27 2.68 -9.94
C TYR A 42 6.36 2.13 -10.86
N ASN A 43 6.77 0.89 -10.62
CA ASN A 43 7.79 0.23 -11.43
C ASN A 43 7.21 -0.22 -12.80
N HIS A 44 7.54 0.54 -13.85
CA HIS A 44 7.22 0.22 -15.23
C HIS A 44 8.27 -0.66 -15.94
N PHE A 45 9.38 -0.99 -15.28
CA PHE A 45 10.44 -1.82 -15.85
C PHE A 45 10.04 -3.30 -15.89
N ALA A 46 10.66 -4.03 -16.82
CA ALA A 46 10.48 -5.48 -16.98
C ALA A 46 11.08 -6.31 -15.82
N ARG A 47 11.86 -5.69 -14.92
CA ARG A 47 12.49 -6.34 -13.76
C ARG A 47 11.81 -5.98 -12.44
N VAL A 48 11.94 -6.87 -11.47
CA VAL A 48 11.56 -6.62 -10.07
C VAL A 48 12.83 -6.23 -9.30
N PHE A 49 12.82 -5.10 -8.60
CA PHE A 49 13.97 -4.65 -7.79
C PHE A 49 13.98 -5.28 -6.40
N PHE A 50 12.79 -5.55 -5.83
CA PHE A 50 12.64 -6.08 -4.49
C PHE A 50 11.75 -7.33 -4.50
N PRO A 51 12.32 -8.52 -4.75
CA PRO A 51 11.53 -9.74 -4.77
C PRO A 51 10.90 -10.01 -3.39
N ILE A 52 9.59 -10.25 -3.39
CA ILE A 52 8.83 -10.55 -2.17
C ILE A 52 8.47 -12.03 -2.13
N ASN A 53 9.00 -12.74 -1.13
CA ASN A 53 8.50 -14.06 -0.76
C ASN A 53 7.36 -13.89 0.25
N LYS A 54 6.11 -14.21 -0.16
CA LYS A 54 4.92 -14.10 0.69
C LYS A 54 4.93 -15.03 1.92
N ARG A 55 5.80 -16.04 1.95
CA ARG A 55 6.00 -16.94 3.09
C ARG A 55 7.10 -16.47 4.04
N ALA A 56 7.80 -15.38 3.71
CA ALA A 56 8.85 -14.85 4.56
C ALA A 56 8.26 -14.31 5.87
N SER A 57 9.07 -14.36 6.94
CA SER A 57 8.68 -13.78 8.23
C SER A 57 8.54 -12.25 8.14
N ALA A 58 7.77 -11.68 9.06
CA ALA A 58 7.62 -10.22 9.16
C ALA A 58 8.96 -9.49 9.29
N ARG A 59 9.94 -10.08 10.00
CA ARG A 59 11.30 -9.52 10.12
C ARG A 59 12.03 -9.47 8.79
N SER A 60 11.93 -10.53 7.99
CA SER A 60 12.55 -10.60 6.66
C SER A 60 11.90 -9.59 5.70
N LEU A 61 10.56 -9.52 5.69
CA LEU A 61 9.82 -8.52 4.91
C LEU A 61 10.17 -7.08 5.33
N ALA A 62 10.37 -6.83 6.63
CA ALA A 62 10.81 -5.53 7.14
C ALA A 62 12.23 -5.17 6.66
N THR A 63 13.12 -6.16 6.48
CA THR A 63 14.45 -5.92 5.87
C THR A 63 14.30 -5.46 4.43
N THR A 64 13.41 -6.08 3.65
CA THR A 64 13.13 -5.63 2.28
C THR A 64 12.51 -4.23 2.26
N ALA A 65 11.56 -3.93 3.14
CA ALA A 65 10.96 -2.59 3.24
C ALA A 65 12.00 -1.51 3.56
N ARG A 66 12.95 -1.78 4.46
CA ARG A 66 14.08 -0.86 4.74
C ARG A 66 14.95 -0.65 3.50
N ALA A 67 15.19 -1.69 2.71
CA ALA A 67 15.94 -1.57 1.46
C ALA A 67 15.19 -0.71 0.42
N MET A 68 13.85 -0.79 0.34
CA MET A 68 13.05 0.08 -0.53
C MET A 68 13.27 1.56 -0.20
N VAL A 69 13.17 1.91 1.08
CA VAL A 69 13.39 3.29 1.54
C VAL A 69 14.85 3.73 1.35
N ALA A 70 15.82 2.84 1.56
CA ALA A 70 17.23 3.19 1.42
C ALA A 70 17.67 3.38 -0.04
N LEU A 71 17.18 2.53 -0.94
CA LEU A 71 17.60 2.52 -2.35
C LEU A 71 16.75 3.41 -3.26
N GLN A 72 15.56 3.82 -2.82
CA GLN A 72 14.66 4.73 -3.56
C GLN A 72 14.38 4.24 -5.00
N LEU A 73 14.23 2.93 -5.18
CA LEU A 73 13.90 2.34 -6.49
C LEU A 73 12.38 2.13 -6.62
N PRO A 74 11.81 2.22 -7.84
CA PRO A 74 10.40 1.99 -8.07
C PRO A 74 9.90 0.62 -7.61
N ILE A 75 8.64 0.57 -7.18
CA ILE A 75 7.99 -0.61 -6.60
C ILE A 75 6.67 -0.95 -7.32
N LYS A 76 6.13 -2.16 -7.13
CA LYS A 76 4.77 -2.53 -7.57
C LYS A 76 3.85 -2.72 -6.36
N CYS A 77 2.60 -3.12 -6.62
CA CYS A 77 1.54 -3.21 -5.63
C CYS A 77 1.88 -4.14 -4.44
N LEU A 78 2.57 -5.26 -4.66
CA LEU A 78 2.93 -6.18 -3.57
C LEU A 78 4.03 -5.59 -2.67
N GLU A 79 5.04 -4.97 -3.24
CA GLU A 79 6.08 -4.25 -2.48
C GLU A 79 5.47 -3.09 -1.69
N ALA A 80 4.51 -2.35 -2.27
CA ALA A 80 3.80 -1.27 -1.59
C ALA A 80 3.03 -1.76 -0.36
N VAL A 81 2.40 -2.94 -0.43
CA VAL A 81 1.73 -3.56 0.74
C VAL A 81 2.74 -3.91 1.85
N VAL A 82 3.89 -4.49 1.49
CA VAL A 82 4.96 -4.80 2.45
C VAL A 82 5.51 -3.53 3.09
N LEU A 83 5.76 -2.50 2.29
CA LEU A 83 6.23 -1.20 2.77
C LEU A 83 5.20 -0.53 3.68
N GLY A 84 3.93 -0.49 3.27
CA GLY A 84 2.83 0.07 4.06
C GLY A 84 2.68 -0.62 5.40
N ALA A 85 2.76 -1.96 5.44
CA ALA A 85 2.69 -2.72 6.69
C ALA A 85 3.87 -2.39 7.62
N TRP A 86 5.07 -2.20 7.08
CA TRP A 86 6.25 -1.82 7.85
C TRP A 86 6.19 -0.37 8.36
N LEU A 87 5.79 0.59 7.53
CA LEU A 87 5.65 2.01 7.90
C LEU A 87 4.62 2.20 9.01
N THR A 88 3.51 1.47 8.93
CA THR A 88 2.41 1.54 9.91
C THR A 88 2.61 0.62 11.11
N ALA A 89 3.75 -0.07 11.23
CA ALA A 89 4.00 -1.02 12.33
C ALA A 89 3.90 -0.39 13.73
N ALA A 90 4.18 0.91 13.84
CA ALA A 90 4.09 1.67 15.09
C ALA A 90 2.67 2.12 15.47
N LEU A 91 1.69 2.00 14.55
CA LEU A 91 0.28 2.33 14.79
C LEU A 91 -0.42 1.08 15.32
N THR A 92 -0.35 0.84 16.63
CA THR A 92 -0.83 -0.40 17.25
C THR A 92 -2.34 -0.57 17.16
N ASP A 93 -3.07 0.54 17.19
CA ASP A 93 -4.55 0.57 17.16
C ASP A 93 -5.12 0.72 15.75
N VAL A 94 -4.29 0.53 14.72
CA VAL A 94 -4.69 0.55 13.32
C VAL A 94 -4.60 -0.88 12.76
N PRO A 95 -5.72 -1.62 12.71
CA PRO A 95 -5.80 -2.88 12.00
C PRO A 95 -5.39 -2.72 10.53
N ARG A 96 -4.71 -3.74 9.99
CA ARG A 96 -4.20 -3.78 8.63
C ARG A 96 -4.55 -5.12 8.00
N VAL A 97 -5.16 -5.09 6.82
CA VAL A 97 -5.58 -6.29 6.10
C VAL A 97 -5.10 -6.20 4.65
N PRO A 98 -4.25 -7.12 4.16
CA PRO A 98 -3.91 -7.18 2.75
C PRO A 98 -5.13 -7.65 1.94
N VAL A 99 -5.56 -6.85 0.97
CA VAL A 99 -6.71 -7.15 0.11
C VAL A 99 -6.21 -7.38 -1.31
N ALA A 100 -6.40 -8.60 -1.82
CA ALA A 100 -5.99 -8.98 -3.16
C ALA A 100 -7.20 -9.08 -4.10
N PHE A 101 -7.08 -8.47 -5.27
CA PHE A 101 -8.06 -8.51 -6.35
C PHE A 101 -7.54 -9.39 -7.49
N LYS A 102 -8.39 -10.30 -7.97
CA LYS A 102 -8.18 -11.04 -9.22
C LYS A 102 -9.27 -10.60 -10.18
N THR A 103 -8.88 -9.92 -11.25
CA THR A 103 -9.81 -9.41 -12.26
C THR A 103 -9.56 -10.05 -13.61
N ALA A 104 -10.61 -10.21 -14.40
CA ALA A 104 -10.53 -10.76 -15.73
C ALA A 104 -11.03 -9.72 -16.73
N VAL A 105 -10.22 -9.43 -17.73
CA VAL A 105 -10.57 -8.55 -18.84
C VAL A 105 -10.94 -9.42 -20.01
N ASP A 106 -12.20 -9.31 -20.43
CA ASP A 106 -12.79 -10.02 -21.56
C ASP A 106 -13.27 -8.99 -22.57
N LEU A 107 -12.47 -8.78 -23.62
CA LEU A 107 -12.76 -7.80 -24.66
C LEU A 107 -13.03 -8.54 -25.98
N PRO A 108 -14.05 -8.12 -26.75
CA PRO A 108 -14.31 -8.71 -28.06
C PRO A 108 -13.07 -8.71 -28.96
N GLY A 109 -12.75 -9.87 -29.55
CA GLY A 109 -11.60 -10.01 -30.44
C GLY A 109 -10.23 -10.12 -29.76
N ALA A 110 -10.17 -10.21 -28.43
CA ALA A 110 -8.93 -10.42 -27.68
C ALA A 110 -9.04 -11.64 -26.75
N PRO A 111 -7.93 -12.35 -26.48
CA PRO A 111 -7.93 -13.42 -25.49
C PRO A 111 -8.18 -12.84 -24.10
N LYS A 112 -9.00 -13.54 -23.29
CA LYS A 112 -9.26 -13.20 -21.89
C LYS A 112 -7.94 -13.10 -21.11
N ARG A 113 -7.74 -11.98 -20.40
CA ARG A 113 -6.54 -11.73 -19.58
C ARG A 113 -6.90 -11.62 -18.12
N VAL A 114 -6.14 -12.29 -17.25
CA VAL A 114 -6.30 -12.23 -15.80
C VAL A 114 -5.22 -11.37 -15.19
N TYR A 115 -5.63 -10.40 -14.39
CA TYR A 115 -4.74 -9.52 -13.64
C TYR A 115 -4.89 -9.76 -12.14
N ARG A 116 -3.80 -9.49 -11.42
CA ARG A 116 -3.78 -9.54 -9.96
C ARG A 116 -3.24 -8.23 -9.44
N HIS A 117 -3.90 -7.71 -8.42
CA HIS A 117 -3.55 -6.47 -7.75
C HIS A 117 -3.81 -6.62 -6.26
N ILE A 118 -3.13 -5.82 -5.43
CA ILE A 118 -3.22 -5.91 -3.99
C ILE A 118 -3.02 -4.54 -3.36
N VAL A 119 -3.76 -4.26 -2.29
CA VAL A 119 -3.66 -3.05 -1.45
C VAL A 119 -3.64 -3.45 0.02
N LEU A 120 -3.30 -2.52 0.89
CA LEU A 120 -3.34 -2.70 2.35
C LEU A 120 -4.52 -1.89 2.88
N ALA A 121 -5.65 -2.55 3.14
CA ALA A 121 -6.77 -1.93 3.84
C ALA A 121 -6.36 -1.61 5.28
N VAL A 122 -6.77 -0.45 5.76
CA VAL A 122 -6.48 0.04 7.11
C VAL A 122 -7.77 0.53 7.75
N ALA A 123 -7.89 0.31 9.06
CA ALA A 123 -9.03 0.75 9.84
C ALA A 123 -8.55 1.69 10.95
N VAL A 124 -9.23 2.82 11.12
CA VAL A 124 -8.87 3.84 12.09
C VAL A 124 -10.07 4.07 13.03
N PRO A 125 -9.87 3.95 14.35
CA PRO A 125 -10.88 4.35 15.32
C PRO A 125 -11.16 5.85 15.24
N THR A 126 -12.43 6.24 15.19
CA THR A 126 -12.87 7.65 15.27
C THR A 126 -13.97 7.81 16.33
N ALA A 127 -14.32 9.05 16.66
CA ALA A 127 -15.43 9.34 17.58
C ALA A 127 -16.78 8.76 17.11
N GLU A 128 -16.93 8.54 15.81
CA GLU A 128 -18.15 8.04 15.17
C GLU A 128 -18.03 6.55 14.78
N GLY A 129 -17.12 5.83 15.44
CA GLY A 129 -16.77 4.45 15.15
C GLY A 129 -15.62 4.29 14.17
N GLU A 130 -15.34 3.05 13.77
CA GLU A 130 -14.24 2.75 12.87
C GLU A 130 -14.47 3.35 11.47
N ARG A 131 -13.40 3.82 10.83
CA ARG A 131 -13.37 4.23 9.43
C ARG A 131 -12.29 3.48 8.69
N TRP A 132 -12.62 3.05 7.48
CA TRP A 132 -11.76 2.27 6.61
C TRP A 132 -11.18 3.14 5.51
N GLY A 133 -9.94 2.82 5.13
CA GLY A 133 -9.23 3.37 3.98
C GLY A 133 -8.22 2.34 3.47
N ALA A 134 -7.32 2.76 2.58
CA ALA A 134 -6.29 1.87 2.06
C ALA A 134 -4.99 2.60 1.72
N LEU A 135 -3.88 1.90 1.91
CA LEU A 135 -2.57 2.25 1.35
C LEU A 135 -2.28 1.34 0.17
N GLY A 136 -1.60 1.84 -0.85
CA GLY A 136 -1.24 1.01 -1.99
C GLY A 136 -0.58 1.76 -3.12
N LEU A 137 -0.29 1.03 -4.19
CA LEU A 137 0.24 1.60 -5.42
C LEU A 137 -0.33 0.86 -6.62
N SER A 138 -0.68 1.61 -7.66
CA SER A 138 -1.25 1.08 -8.89
C SER A 138 -0.89 1.99 -10.06
N ARG A 139 -1.04 1.47 -11.28
CA ARG A 139 -0.96 2.27 -12.51
C ARG A 139 -2.19 3.15 -12.70
N ARG A 140 -3.29 2.82 -12.03
CA ARG A 140 -4.56 3.55 -12.07
C ARG A 140 -4.80 4.17 -10.70
N ARG A 141 -5.01 5.49 -10.68
CA ARG A 141 -5.18 6.28 -9.45
C ARG A 141 -6.38 5.81 -8.62
N GLU A 142 -7.41 5.30 -9.28
CA GLU A 142 -8.64 4.84 -8.64
C GLU A 142 -8.45 3.48 -7.94
N LEU A 143 -7.34 2.78 -8.23
CA LEU A 143 -7.01 1.45 -7.71
C LEU A 143 -5.78 1.47 -6.79
N MET A 144 -5.39 2.59 -6.20
CA MET A 144 -4.25 2.67 -5.26
C MET A 144 -4.72 2.92 -3.83
N ASP A 145 -4.46 4.09 -3.24
CA ASP A 145 -4.94 4.46 -1.92
C ASP A 145 -6.40 4.91 -1.92
N LYS A 146 -7.01 4.84 -0.74
CA LYS A 146 -8.35 5.37 -0.48
C LYS A 146 -8.33 6.13 0.84
N PRO A 147 -8.94 7.33 0.91
CA PRO A 147 -9.02 8.10 2.15
C PRO A 147 -9.74 7.30 3.24
N VAL A 148 -9.40 7.57 4.50
CA VAL A 148 -10.01 6.92 5.67
C VAL A 148 -11.39 7.55 5.93
N GLN A 149 -12.40 7.09 5.20
CA GLN A 149 -13.76 7.66 5.25
C GLN A 149 -14.88 6.61 5.16
N PHE A 150 -14.55 5.37 4.81
CA PHE A 150 -15.55 4.33 4.56
C PHE A 150 -16.05 3.73 5.88
N LYS A 151 -17.36 3.58 6.03
CA LYS A 151 -17.97 3.09 7.28
C LYS A 151 -17.75 1.59 7.55
N SER A 152 -17.28 0.85 6.55
CA SER A 152 -16.98 -0.59 6.68
C SER A 152 -15.97 -1.02 5.62
N LEU A 153 -15.33 -2.17 5.84
CA LEU A 153 -14.50 -2.82 4.83
C LEU A 153 -15.30 -3.09 3.56
N ALA A 154 -16.55 -3.54 3.67
CA ALA A 154 -17.42 -3.78 2.51
C ALA A 154 -17.60 -2.52 1.65
N ALA A 155 -17.86 -1.37 2.27
CA ALA A 155 -18.00 -0.09 1.56
C ALA A 155 -16.69 0.30 0.84
N LEU A 156 -15.54 0.09 1.49
CA LEU A 156 -14.23 0.29 0.85
C LEU A 156 -14.02 -0.65 -0.34
N LEU A 157 -14.40 -1.93 -0.22
CA LEU A 157 -14.24 -2.91 -1.30
C LEU A 157 -15.16 -2.59 -2.49
N SER A 158 -16.40 -2.14 -2.25
CA SER A 158 -17.33 -1.72 -3.30
C SER A 158 -16.73 -0.61 -4.16
N GLU A 159 -16.05 0.36 -3.54
CA GLU A 159 -15.34 1.44 -4.26
C GLU A 159 -14.24 0.91 -5.20
N TYR A 160 -13.49 -0.13 -4.80
CA TYR A 160 -12.53 -0.78 -5.70
C TYR A 160 -13.22 -1.54 -6.84
N ILE A 161 -14.30 -2.27 -6.53
CA ILE A 161 -15.07 -3.02 -7.52
C ILE A 161 -15.62 -2.09 -8.59
N GLU A 162 -16.19 -0.96 -8.19
CA GLU A 162 -16.67 0.08 -9.09
C GLU A 162 -15.53 0.68 -9.91
N ALA A 163 -14.38 1.00 -9.27
CA ALA A 163 -13.21 1.51 -9.97
C ALA A 163 -12.62 0.53 -10.99
N TYR A 164 -12.71 -0.78 -10.76
CA TYR A 164 -12.38 -1.78 -11.78
C TYR A 164 -13.32 -1.67 -12.97
N GLY A 165 -14.61 -1.50 -12.72
CA GLY A 165 -15.65 -1.31 -13.74
C GLY A 165 -16.19 -2.64 -14.31
N PRO A 166 -17.30 -2.58 -15.06
CA PRO A 166 -18.05 -3.77 -15.48
C PRO A 166 -17.24 -4.72 -16.40
N GLN A 167 -16.25 -4.19 -17.11
CA GLN A 167 -15.39 -4.96 -18.03
C GLN A 167 -14.38 -5.88 -17.31
N TYR A 168 -14.29 -5.81 -15.97
CA TYR A 168 -13.27 -6.47 -15.16
C TYR A 168 -13.83 -7.50 -14.16
N VAL A 169 -15.16 -7.64 -14.09
CA VAL A 169 -15.86 -8.51 -13.15
C VAL A 169 -16.39 -9.73 -13.89
N SER A 170 -15.72 -10.89 -13.74
CA SER A 170 -16.42 -12.15 -13.91
C SER A 170 -17.00 -12.53 -12.55
N TYR A 171 -18.31 -12.50 -12.40
CA TYR A 171 -18.96 -13.25 -11.32
C TYR A 171 -18.53 -14.71 -11.49
N GLY A 172 -17.76 -15.22 -10.54
CA GLY A 172 -17.48 -16.64 -10.46
C GLY A 172 -18.77 -17.33 -10.05
N GLY A 173 -19.58 -17.75 -11.03
CA GLY A 173 -20.58 -18.78 -10.82
C GLY A 173 -19.85 -20.09 -10.55
N THR A 174 -20.06 -20.64 -9.35
CA THR A 174 -20.04 -22.09 -9.13
C THR A 174 -21.30 -22.69 -9.69
#